data_AF-A0A351Y7Y2-F1
#
_entry.id   AF-A0A351Y7Y2-F1
#
_cell.length_a   1.000
_cell.length_b   1.000
_cell.length_c   1.000
_cell.angle_alpha   90.00
_cell.angle_beta   90.00
_cell.angle_gamma   90.00
#
_symmetry.space_group_name_H-M   'P 1'
#
loop_
_entity.id
_entity.type
_entity.pdbx_description
1 polymer ?
#
loop_
_entity_poly.entity_id
_entity_poly.type
_entity_poly.pdbx_seq_one_letter_code
_entity_poly.pdbx_strand_id
1 'polypeptide(L)'
;MVAKDLERRTTAIARVLPALREIVEESFLGEDTDIAETIRKIHPLFKTIKECSLRSSGSKDNTIEVFPAVLKNIKETYRASLKIQKEIDKAYKKYNVSSFFALPPSERAKLPEVVKTHKDQVTELKESINELIAHLEELEQEGVSKKEAYTQDVLKEYQQANEKLIYTESSAEIRARAIEMLHEVGIDEPERRFKQYPFELSGGMRQRIVIAIALCSSPEILICDEPTTALDVTIQAQILELINKLKRERNLSIVFITHDLGVVANMADDIAVMYAGKIVEYGKDTEIFYDPRHPYTWALLGSMPDLNTKEQLSAIPGTPPNMLLPPKGDAFAPRNAHALAIDQEMQPPFFEVSPTHFAATWDLHPEAPDLHAPEIVVERIKEALEKNPEAAPTPTNMKNSILNELGKEKKSNGRKKNERD
;
A
#
# COMPACT_ATOMS: atom_id res chain seq x y z
N MET A 1 -21.12 16.44 11.69
CA MET A 1 -19.96 16.15 12.56
C MET A 1 -18.68 16.72 11.94
N VAL A 2 -18.41 16.50 10.65
CA VAL A 2 -17.21 17.00 9.93
C VAL A 2 -17.09 18.54 9.87
N ALA A 3 -18.18 19.28 9.61
CA ALA A 3 -18.11 20.75 9.67
C ALA A 3 -17.66 21.27 11.04
N LYS A 4 -18.10 20.62 12.13
CA LYS A 4 -17.68 20.94 13.50
C LYS A 4 -16.24 20.50 13.79
N ASP A 5 -15.76 19.40 13.20
CA ASP A 5 -14.39 18.90 13.41
C ASP A 5 -13.38 19.70 12.58
N LEU A 6 -13.77 20.15 11.39
CA LEU A 6 -13.00 21.08 10.56
C LEU A 6 -12.97 22.47 11.18
N GLU A 7 -14.11 23.00 11.61
CA GLU A 7 -14.18 24.27 12.35
C GLU A 7 -13.33 24.19 13.63
N ARG A 8 -13.35 23.06 14.32
CA ARG A 8 -12.48 22.80 15.47
C ARG A 8 -10.99 22.78 15.09
N ARG A 9 -10.61 22.09 14.00
CA ARG A 9 -9.23 22.05 13.49
C ARG A 9 -8.74 23.44 13.10
N THR A 10 -9.50 24.17 12.29
CA THR A 10 -9.18 25.53 11.88
C THR A 10 -9.07 26.47 13.07
N THR A 11 -9.98 26.36 14.05
CA THR A 11 -9.91 27.13 15.30
C THR A 11 -8.69 26.75 16.14
N ALA A 12 -8.34 25.47 16.19
CA ALA A 12 -7.17 24.98 16.91
C ALA A 12 -5.87 25.47 16.27
N ILE A 13 -5.75 25.37 14.94
CA ILE A 13 -4.60 25.85 14.16
C ILE A 13 -4.42 27.36 14.34
N ALA A 14 -5.50 28.13 14.18
CA ALA A 14 -5.48 29.60 14.36
C ALA A 14 -5.08 30.04 15.78
N ARG A 15 -5.25 29.17 16.78
CA ARG A 15 -4.82 29.42 18.17
C ARG A 15 -3.39 28.96 18.46
N VAL A 16 -2.95 27.86 17.85
CA VAL A 16 -1.66 27.23 18.12
C VAL A 16 -0.53 27.90 17.33
N LEU A 17 -0.75 28.22 16.05
CA LEU A 17 0.28 28.79 15.18
C LEU A 17 0.86 30.11 15.74
N PRO A 18 0.05 31.12 16.13
CA PRO A 18 0.59 32.36 16.69
C PRO A 18 1.35 32.13 18.00
N ALA A 19 0.83 31.26 18.88
CA ALA A 19 1.46 30.97 20.16
C ALA A 19 2.79 30.23 20.02
N LEU A 20 2.91 29.30 19.06
CA LEU A 20 4.18 28.63 18.78
C LEU A 20 5.21 29.59 18.19
N ARG A 21 4.81 30.49 17.28
CA ARG A 21 5.70 31.52 16.71
C ARG A 21 6.22 32.46 17.79
N GLU A 22 5.34 32.94 18.68
CA GLU A 22 5.73 33.78 19.82
C GLU A 22 6.73 33.07 20.74
N ILE A 23 6.51 31.79 21.05
CA ILE A 23 7.45 31.00 21.86
C ILE A 23 8.80 30.85 21.15
N VAL A 24 8.82 30.64 19.84
CA VAL A 24 10.06 30.54 19.05
C VAL A 24 10.80 31.88 19.02
N GLU A 25 10.08 32.98 18.85
CA GLU A 25 10.66 34.32 18.90
C GLU A 25 11.23 34.60 20.29
N GLU A 26 10.47 34.42 21.37
CA GLU A 26 10.96 34.71 22.72
C GLU A 26 12.11 33.81 23.18
N SER A 27 12.05 32.52 22.88
CA SER A 27 12.93 31.53 23.52
C SER A 27 14.28 31.38 22.80
N PHE A 28 14.39 31.83 21.55
CA PHE A 28 15.60 31.65 20.72
C PHE A 28 16.26 32.98 20.30
N LEU A 29 15.97 34.09 20.99
CA LEU A 29 16.58 35.42 20.75
C LEU A 29 18.02 35.58 21.28
N GLY A 30 18.54 34.65 22.10
CA GLY A 30 19.88 34.73 22.72
C GLY A 30 20.64 33.39 22.73
N GLU A 31 21.92 33.41 23.14
CA GLU A 31 22.80 32.23 23.13
C GLU A 31 22.50 31.20 24.25
N ASP A 32 21.72 31.59 25.27
CA ASP A 32 21.41 30.78 26.47
C ASP A 32 19.90 30.42 26.56
N THR A 33 19.36 29.72 25.56
CA THR A 33 17.97 29.22 25.60
C THR A 33 17.76 28.19 26.72
N ASP A 34 16.81 28.43 27.64
CA ASP A 34 16.38 27.40 28.60
C ASP A 34 15.39 26.41 27.94
N ILE A 35 15.89 25.23 27.59
CA ILE A 35 15.12 24.12 27.01
C ILE A 35 13.95 23.71 27.91
N ALA A 36 14.14 23.67 29.23
CA ALA A 36 13.13 23.22 30.17
C ALA A 36 12.02 24.26 30.38
N GLU A 37 12.34 25.54 30.27
CA GLU A 37 11.37 26.64 30.26
C GLU A 37 10.58 26.68 28.94
N THR A 38 11.28 26.58 27.81
CA THR A 38 10.65 26.55 26.47
C THR A 38 9.61 25.43 26.36
N ILE A 39 9.97 24.21 26.77
CA ILE A 39 9.02 23.07 26.76
C ILE A 39 7.88 23.29 27.77
N ARG A 40 8.11 23.99 28.88
CA ARG A 40 7.05 24.35 29.84
C ARG A 40 6.06 25.34 29.22
N LYS A 41 6.51 26.30 28.41
CA LYS A 41 5.64 27.24 27.67
C LYS A 41 4.78 26.52 26.61
N ILE A 42 5.30 25.46 25.97
CA ILE A 42 4.56 24.68 24.95
C ILE A 42 3.58 23.68 25.57
N HIS A 43 3.86 23.15 26.77
CA HIS A 43 3.06 22.09 27.39
C HIS A 43 1.54 22.38 27.46
N PRO A 44 1.06 23.59 27.79
CA PRO A 44 -0.37 23.93 27.77
C PRO A 44 -1.02 23.78 26.38
N LEU A 45 -0.24 23.89 25.31
CA LEU A 45 -0.72 23.77 23.92
C LEU A 45 -0.88 22.32 23.48
N PHE A 46 -0.33 21.32 24.19
CA PHE A 46 -0.36 19.91 23.76
C PHE A 46 -1.76 19.38 23.49
N LYS A 47 -2.75 19.80 24.30
CA LYS A 47 -4.15 19.42 24.08
C LYS A 47 -4.69 20.03 22.79
N THR A 48 -4.43 21.31 22.55
CA THR A 48 -4.88 22.03 21.35
C THR A 48 -4.15 21.55 20.09
N ILE A 49 -2.86 21.24 20.17
CA ILE A 49 -2.06 20.65 19.09
C ILE A 49 -2.70 19.33 18.62
N LYS A 50 -3.11 18.46 19.55
CA LYS A 50 -3.85 17.23 19.21
C LYS A 50 -5.19 17.48 18.54
N GLU A 51 -5.80 18.64 18.76
CA GLU A 51 -7.06 19.03 18.12
C GLU A 51 -6.86 19.61 16.70
N CYS A 52 -5.61 19.86 16.28
CA CYS A 52 -5.27 20.20 14.90
C CYS A 52 -5.32 18.97 13.96
N SER A 53 -5.32 17.75 14.51
CA SER A 53 -5.49 16.52 13.75
C SER A 53 -6.97 16.24 13.50
N LEU A 54 -7.32 15.85 12.27
CA LEU A 54 -8.68 15.42 11.93
C LEU A 54 -8.96 14.07 12.58
N ARG A 55 -10.02 13.99 13.39
CA ARG A 55 -10.40 12.71 14.01
C ARG A 55 -11.08 11.76 13.01
N SER A 56 -11.55 12.31 11.89
CA SER A 56 -12.27 11.60 10.83
C SER A 56 -11.39 11.12 9.68
N SER A 57 -10.10 11.48 9.61
CA SER A 57 -9.17 10.88 8.67
C SER A 57 -8.75 9.51 9.23
N GLY A 58 -9.01 8.42 8.50
CA GLY A 58 -8.62 7.07 8.92
C GLY A 58 -7.10 6.86 9.11
N SER A 59 -6.29 7.87 8.82
CA SER A 59 -4.86 7.95 9.12
C SER A 59 -4.62 8.98 10.22
N LYS A 60 -3.83 8.61 11.23
CA LYS A 60 -3.37 9.54 12.26
C LYS A 60 -2.27 10.43 11.70
N ASP A 61 -2.36 11.72 11.96
CA ASP A 61 -1.29 12.66 11.65
C ASP A 61 -0.08 12.38 12.55
N ASN A 62 0.94 11.73 11.98
CA ASN A 62 2.13 11.30 12.72
C ASN A 62 2.91 12.49 13.29
N THR A 63 2.97 13.62 12.59
CA THR A 63 3.68 14.83 13.04
C THR A 63 3.03 15.38 14.30
N ILE A 64 1.70 15.48 14.33
CA ILE A 64 0.93 15.98 15.48
C ILE A 64 0.97 15.00 16.67
N GLU A 65 0.82 13.69 16.41
CA GLU A 65 0.74 12.68 17.47
C GLU A 65 2.08 12.45 18.18
N VAL A 66 3.18 12.47 17.44
CA VAL A 66 4.51 12.15 17.96
C VAL A 66 5.19 13.36 18.62
N PHE A 67 4.80 14.59 18.25
CA PHE A 67 5.42 15.82 18.76
C PHE A 67 5.55 15.92 20.30
N PRO A 68 4.51 15.61 21.12
CA PRO A 68 4.66 15.61 22.58
C PRO A 68 5.71 14.61 23.09
N ALA A 69 5.87 13.48 22.40
CA ALA A 69 6.88 12.47 22.76
C ALA A 69 8.29 12.94 22.39
N VAL A 70 8.46 13.62 21.25
CA VAL A 70 9.73 14.24 20.84
C VAL A 70 10.20 15.24 21.90
N LEU A 71 9.33 16.19 22.29
CA LEU A 71 9.68 17.19 23.32
C LEU A 71 9.99 16.56 24.68
N LYS A 72 9.28 15.49 25.04
CA LYS A 72 9.60 14.73 26.27
C LYS A 72 10.99 14.12 26.20
N ASN A 73 11.36 13.52 25.07
CA ASN A 73 12.68 12.91 24.87
C ASN A 73 13.80 13.96 24.92
N ILE A 74 13.61 15.11 24.27
CA ILE A 74 14.57 16.24 24.31
C ILE A 74 14.78 16.71 25.76
N LYS A 75 13.71 16.86 26.54
CA LYS A 75 13.78 17.25 27.96
C LYS A 75 14.51 16.23 28.82
N GLU A 76 14.27 14.94 28.61
CA GLU A 76 14.91 13.86 29.36
C GLU A 76 16.40 13.76 29.02
N THR A 77 16.74 13.87 27.73
CA THR A 77 18.12 13.90 27.25
C THR A 77 18.88 15.12 27.79
N TYR A 78 18.28 16.31 27.79
CA TYR A 78 18.87 17.51 28.39
C TYR A 78 19.15 17.33 29.89
N ARG A 79 18.21 16.77 30.65
CA ARG A 79 18.40 16.48 32.09
C ARG A 79 19.51 15.47 32.33
N ALA A 80 19.63 14.46 31.48
CA ALA A 80 20.71 13.47 31.54
C ALA A 80 22.06 14.14 31.25
N SER A 81 22.15 14.95 30.19
CA SER A 81 23.36 15.73 29.86
C SER A 81 23.80 16.64 31.01
N LEU A 82 22.87 17.35 31.67
CA LEU A 82 23.19 18.20 32.83
C LEU A 82 23.74 17.41 34.03
N LYS A 83 23.23 16.19 34.28
CA LYS A 83 23.75 15.33 35.35
C LYS A 83 25.15 14.84 35.03
N ILE A 84 25.36 14.40 33.79
CA ILE A 84 26.65 13.92 33.31
C ILE A 84 27.69 15.05 33.36
N GLN A 85 27.32 16.25 32.88
CA GLN A 85 28.21 17.42 32.92
C GLN A 85 28.65 17.75 34.35
N LYS A 86 27.72 17.69 35.34
CA LYS A 86 28.08 17.88 36.76
C LYS A 86 29.05 16.83 37.29
N GLU A 87 28.94 15.57 36.86
CA GLU A 87 29.88 14.52 37.25
C GLU A 87 31.26 14.70 36.58
N ILE A 88 31.27 15.13 35.32
CA ILE A 88 32.50 15.52 34.60
C ILE A 88 33.17 16.70 35.29
N ASP A 89 32.42 17.75 35.63
CA ASP A 89 32.96 18.95 36.30
C ASP A 89 33.51 18.63 37.70
N LYS A 90 32.87 17.70 38.43
CA LYS A 90 33.39 17.18 39.71
C LYS A 90 34.69 16.41 39.51
N ALA A 91 34.77 15.57 38.49
CA ALA A 91 35.99 14.83 38.16
C ALA A 91 37.13 15.79 37.77
N TYR A 92 36.85 16.79 36.95
CA TYR A 92 37.79 17.84 36.58
C TYR A 92 38.31 18.61 37.79
N LYS A 93 37.42 19.01 38.71
CA LYS A 93 37.84 19.63 39.99
C LYS A 93 38.67 18.70 40.87
N LYS A 94 38.31 17.42 40.97
CA LYS A 94 39.01 16.43 41.81
C LYS A 94 40.45 16.19 41.32
N TYR A 95 40.65 16.17 40.00
CA TYR A 95 41.96 15.91 39.39
C TYR A 95 42.69 17.18 38.92
N ASN A 96 42.08 18.36 39.11
CA ASN A 96 42.59 19.67 38.65
C ASN A 96 42.97 19.70 37.15
N VAL A 97 42.08 19.15 36.31
CA VAL A 97 42.25 19.09 34.86
C VAL A 97 41.10 19.79 34.15
N SER A 98 41.34 20.30 32.94
CA SER A 98 40.35 21.02 32.13
C SER A 98 39.87 20.25 30.89
N SER A 99 40.36 19.03 30.67
CA SER A 99 39.98 18.21 29.51
C SER A 99 39.76 16.75 29.87
N PHE A 100 38.89 16.09 29.11
CA PHE A 100 38.50 14.70 29.32
C PHE A 100 39.71 13.76 29.24
N PHE A 101 40.58 13.97 28.24
CA PHE A 101 41.77 13.16 28.01
C PHE A 101 42.86 13.32 29.08
N ALA A 102 42.81 14.40 29.87
CA ALA A 102 43.71 14.61 30.99
C ALA A 102 43.26 13.84 32.26
N LEU A 103 42.06 13.24 32.28
CA LEU A 103 41.62 12.39 33.38
C LEU A 103 42.35 11.03 33.38
N PRO A 104 42.59 10.42 34.56
CA PRO A 104 43.14 9.08 34.66
C PRO A 104 42.28 8.05 33.91
N PRO A 105 42.89 7.01 33.30
CA PRO A 105 42.15 5.98 32.55
C PRO A 105 41.01 5.32 33.35
N SER A 106 41.21 5.11 34.66
CA SER A 106 40.22 4.53 35.56
C SER A 106 38.96 5.37 35.76
N GLU A 107 39.07 6.69 35.61
CA GLU A 107 37.95 7.62 35.77
C GLU A 107 37.31 7.97 34.44
N ARG A 108 38.09 7.98 33.34
CA ARG A 108 37.55 8.04 31.97
C ARG A 108 36.63 6.86 31.66
N ALA A 109 36.96 5.66 32.13
CA ALA A 109 36.13 4.46 31.92
C ALA A 109 34.72 4.53 32.55
N LYS A 110 34.48 5.47 33.48
CA LYS A 110 33.19 5.65 34.17
C LYS A 110 32.34 6.78 33.60
N LEU A 111 32.90 7.60 32.72
CA LEU A 111 32.26 8.78 32.16
C LEU A 111 32.00 8.58 30.67
N PRO A 112 30.82 8.97 30.16
CA PRO A 112 30.51 8.83 28.74
C PRO A 112 31.40 9.75 27.89
N GLU A 113 31.82 9.25 26.73
CA GLU A 113 32.77 9.91 25.82
C GLU A 113 32.14 11.05 25.01
N VAL A 114 30.82 10.97 24.73
CA VAL A 114 30.09 11.98 23.96
C VAL A 114 28.86 12.40 24.75
N VAL A 115 28.78 13.69 25.07
CA VAL A 115 27.60 14.34 25.63
C VAL A 115 27.10 15.33 24.60
N LYS A 116 25.84 15.21 24.17
CA LYS A 116 25.21 16.22 23.29
C LYS A 116 25.39 17.60 23.93
N THR A 117 25.90 18.56 23.18
CA THR A 117 26.12 19.91 23.70
C THR A 117 24.78 20.61 23.91
N HIS A 118 24.76 21.63 24.78
CA HIS A 118 23.57 22.47 24.95
C HIS A 118 23.08 23.05 23.62
N LYS A 119 24.03 23.50 22.78
CA LYS A 119 23.75 24.09 21.47
C LYS A 119 23.09 23.11 20.50
N ASP A 120 23.52 21.84 20.49
CA ASP A 120 22.90 20.81 19.65
C ASP A 120 21.45 20.55 20.07
N GLN A 121 21.20 20.50 21.38
CA GLN A 121 19.86 20.25 21.93
C GLN A 121 18.91 21.44 21.73
N VAL A 122 19.42 22.68 21.77
CA VAL A 122 18.67 23.88 21.42
C VAL A 122 18.30 23.87 19.93
N THR A 123 19.22 23.43 19.07
CA THR A 123 19.00 23.31 17.62
C THR A 123 17.93 22.26 17.31
N GLU A 124 18.05 21.06 17.89
CA GLU A 124 17.08 19.96 17.77
C GLU A 124 15.67 20.37 18.23
N LEU A 125 15.58 21.13 19.34
CA LEU A 125 14.30 21.68 19.82
C LEU A 125 13.70 22.68 18.82
N LYS A 126 14.51 23.59 18.28
CA LYS A 126 14.06 24.60 17.33
C LYS A 126 13.56 23.98 16.03
N GLU A 127 14.29 23.01 15.49
CA GLU A 127 13.91 22.26 14.29
C GLU A 127 12.58 21.53 14.50
N SER A 128 12.43 20.81 15.61
CA SER A 128 11.18 20.09 15.92
C SER A 128 9.96 21.03 15.98
N ILE A 129 10.11 22.23 16.53
CA ILE A 129 9.01 23.21 16.61
C ILE A 129 8.71 23.79 15.22
N ASN A 130 9.74 24.10 14.43
CA ASN A 130 9.56 24.64 13.08
C ASN A 130 8.95 23.63 12.11
N GLU A 131 9.30 22.35 12.22
CA GLU A 131 8.67 21.26 11.46
C GLU A 131 7.17 21.19 11.76
N LEU A 132 6.77 21.30 13.04
CA LEU A 132 5.36 21.34 13.40
C LEU A 132 4.68 22.60 12.84
N ILE A 133 5.31 23.76 12.90
CA ILE A 133 4.75 25.01 12.34
C ILE A 133 4.52 24.87 10.84
N ALA A 134 5.52 24.41 10.09
CA ALA A 134 5.43 24.22 8.63
C ALA A 134 4.31 23.24 8.26
N HIS A 135 4.19 22.14 9.00
CA HIS A 135 3.10 21.18 8.83
C HIS A 135 1.73 21.81 9.09
N LEU A 136 1.58 22.56 10.19
CA LEU A 136 0.31 23.23 10.51
C LEU A 136 -0.07 24.32 9.49
N GLU A 137 0.91 24.97 8.86
CA GLU A 137 0.70 25.94 7.77
C GLU A 137 0.25 25.25 6.47
N GLU A 138 0.84 24.11 6.13
CA GLU A 138 0.39 23.27 5.00
C GLU A 138 -1.07 22.84 5.21
N LEU A 139 -1.40 22.37 6.42
CA LEU A 139 -2.77 22.02 6.80
C LEU A 139 -3.77 23.20 6.75
N GLU A 140 -3.30 24.44 6.93
CA GLU A 140 -4.10 25.65 6.79
C GLU A 140 -4.37 26.00 5.32
N GLN A 141 -3.40 25.76 4.44
CA GLN A 141 -3.46 26.08 3.02
C GLN A 141 -4.21 25.04 2.17
N GLU A 142 -4.12 23.76 2.51
CA GLU A 142 -4.65 22.68 1.68
C GLU A 142 -6.20 22.67 1.59
N GLY A 143 -6.92 23.24 2.56
CA GLY A 143 -8.37 23.11 2.61
C GLY A 143 -8.81 21.63 2.58
N VAL A 144 -10.11 21.35 2.42
CA VAL A 144 -10.57 19.95 2.26
C VAL A 144 -10.19 19.50 0.85
N SER A 145 -9.26 18.55 0.72
CA SER A 145 -8.96 17.97 -0.58
C SER A 145 -10.23 17.30 -1.16
N LYS A 146 -10.48 17.44 -2.47
CA LYS A 146 -11.64 16.80 -3.14
C LYS A 146 -11.73 15.29 -2.85
N LYS A 147 -10.58 14.64 -2.63
CA LYS A 147 -10.48 13.21 -2.31
C LYS A 147 -10.96 12.90 -0.90
N GLU A 148 -10.73 13.82 0.04
CA GLU A 148 -11.15 13.69 1.44
C GLU A 148 -12.65 13.95 1.57
N ALA A 149 -13.19 14.95 0.88
CA ALA A 149 -14.63 15.20 0.83
C ALA A 149 -15.40 13.96 0.32
N TYR A 150 -14.94 13.35 -0.77
CA TYR A 150 -15.53 12.12 -1.31
C TYR A 150 -15.47 10.96 -0.31
N THR A 151 -14.32 10.75 0.33
CA THR A 151 -14.16 9.69 1.34
C THR A 151 -15.12 9.89 2.53
N GLN A 152 -15.35 11.14 2.94
CA GLN A 152 -16.25 11.46 4.04
C GLN A 152 -17.73 11.29 3.67
N ASP A 153 -18.11 11.62 2.44
CA ASP A 153 -19.48 11.38 1.97
C ASP A 153 -19.80 9.88 1.96
N VAL A 154 -18.87 9.05 1.48
CA VAL A 154 -18.99 7.58 1.52
C VAL A 154 -19.08 7.05 2.95
N LEU A 155 -18.24 7.53 3.87
CA LEU A 155 -18.27 7.08 5.28
C LEU A 155 -19.58 7.46 5.98
N LYS A 156 -20.12 8.64 5.69
CA LYS A 156 -21.38 9.11 6.26
C LYS A 156 -22.56 8.29 5.73
N GLU A 157 -22.57 7.99 4.45
CA GLU A 157 -23.56 7.11 3.83
C GLU A 157 -23.49 5.70 4.45
N TYR A 158 -22.28 5.16 4.64
CA TYR A 158 -22.06 3.87 5.30
C TYR A 158 -22.55 3.86 6.76
N GLN A 159 -22.29 4.93 7.53
CA GLN A 159 -22.80 5.05 8.91
C GLN A 159 -24.33 5.10 8.96
N GLN A 160 -24.95 5.86 8.05
CA GLN A 160 -26.42 5.95 7.97
C GLN A 160 -27.06 4.64 7.50
N ALA A 161 -26.39 3.90 6.61
CA ALA A 161 -26.79 2.55 6.23
C ALA A 161 -26.70 1.60 7.44
N ASN A 162 -25.62 1.66 8.21
CA ASN A 162 -25.40 0.81 9.38
C ASN A 162 -26.32 1.12 10.56
N GLU A 163 -26.71 2.38 10.79
CA GLU A 163 -27.71 2.73 11.82
C GLU A 163 -29.08 2.10 11.54
N LYS A 164 -29.40 1.84 10.27
CA LYS A 164 -30.61 1.09 9.88
C LYS A 164 -30.46 -0.43 10.03
N LEU A 165 -29.23 -0.91 10.19
CA LEU A 165 -28.86 -2.31 10.43
C LEU A 165 -28.83 -2.69 11.93
N ILE A 166 -29.42 -1.87 12.82
CA ILE A 166 -29.65 -2.27 14.21
C ILE A 166 -30.62 -3.46 14.19
N TYR A 167 -30.06 -4.66 14.29
CA TYR A 167 -30.80 -5.91 14.36
C TYR A 167 -31.71 -5.89 15.61
N THR A 168 -33.02 -5.77 15.41
CA THR A 168 -34.04 -5.92 16.46
C THR A 168 -34.32 -7.37 16.82
N GLU A 169 -33.45 -8.28 16.39
CA GLU A 169 -33.65 -9.72 16.42
C GLU A 169 -33.26 -10.30 17.77
N SER A 170 -33.96 -11.36 18.15
CA SER A 170 -33.64 -12.16 19.32
C SER A 170 -32.35 -12.97 19.12
N SER A 171 -31.71 -13.34 20.24
CA SER A 171 -30.54 -14.22 20.22
C SER A 171 -30.78 -15.56 19.50
N ALA A 172 -32.03 -16.07 19.54
CA ALA A 172 -32.41 -17.30 18.85
C ALA A 172 -32.43 -17.12 17.32
N GLU A 173 -32.95 -16.00 16.83
CA GLU A 173 -32.99 -15.68 15.39
C GLU A 173 -31.59 -15.44 14.83
N ILE A 174 -30.73 -14.73 15.57
CA ILE A 174 -29.33 -14.54 15.19
C ILE A 174 -28.60 -15.88 15.09
N ARG A 175 -28.83 -16.78 16.06
CA ARG A 175 -28.22 -18.11 16.05
C ARG A 175 -28.70 -18.96 14.88
N ALA A 176 -30.00 -18.94 14.59
CA ALA A 176 -30.56 -19.69 13.47
C ALA A 176 -29.97 -19.22 12.15
N ARG A 177 -29.88 -17.90 11.94
CA ARG A 177 -29.28 -17.33 10.74
C ARG A 177 -27.79 -17.65 10.62
N ALA A 178 -27.04 -17.62 11.72
CA ALA A 178 -25.63 -18.00 11.69
C ALA A 178 -25.43 -19.46 11.27
N ILE A 179 -26.29 -20.38 11.74
CA ILE A 179 -26.27 -21.79 11.32
C ILE A 179 -26.65 -21.93 9.84
N GLU A 180 -27.62 -21.16 9.35
CA GLU A 180 -27.97 -21.12 7.93
C GLU A 180 -26.82 -20.62 7.05
N MET A 181 -26.08 -19.59 7.48
CA MET A 181 -24.89 -19.12 6.78
C MET A 181 -23.79 -20.18 6.72
N LEU A 182 -23.58 -20.95 7.80
CA LEU A 182 -22.65 -22.09 7.80
C LEU A 182 -23.07 -23.16 6.78
N HIS A 183 -24.37 -23.46 6.72
CA HIS A 183 -24.91 -24.40 5.75
C HIS A 183 -24.69 -23.91 4.30
N GLU A 184 -24.95 -22.63 4.02
CA GLU A 184 -24.79 -22.02 2.70
C GLU A 184 -23.36 -22.11 2.17
N VAL A 185 -22.36 -21.87 3.02
CA VAL A 185 -20.94 -21.99 2.64
C VAL A 185 -20.44 -23.44 2.59
N GLY A 186 -21.33 -24.42 2.78
CA GLY A 186 -21.03 -25.85 2.65
C GLY A 186 -20.28 -26.43 3.86
N ILE A 187 -20.58 -25.98 5.07
CA ILE A 187 -20.12 -26.63 6.31
C ILE A 187 -21.05 -27.79 6.67
N ASP A 188 -20.50 -29.00 6.72
CA ASP A 188 -21.21 -30.19 7.21
C ASP A 188 -21.50 -30.09 8.72
N GLU A 189 -22.68 -30.57 9.14
CA GLU A 189 -23.15 -30.54 10.53
C GLU A 189 -23.07 -29.13 11.17
N PRO A 190 -23.66 -28.09 10.57
CA PRO A 190 -23.42 -26.70 10.96
C PRO A 190 -23.79 -26.41 12.42
N GLU A 191 -24.80 -27.07 12.99
CA GLU A 191 -25.20 -26.95 14.40
C GLU A 191 -24.13 -27.43 15.36
N ARG A 192 -23.39 -28.48 14.97
CA ARG A 192 -22.25 -29.01 15.73
C ARG A 192 -21.05 -28.11 15.57
N ARG A 193 -20.71 -27.73 14.33
CA ARG A 193 -19.53 -26.90 14.01
C ARG A 193 -19.62 -25.49 14.58
N PHE A 194 -20.84 -24.94 14.70
CA PHE A 194 -21.10 -23.67 15.36
C PHE A 194 -20.58 -23.62 16.81
N LYS A 195 -20.47 -24.76 17.50
CA LYS A 195 -20.00 -24.83 18.90
C LYS A 195 -18.50 -25.10 19.01
N GLN A 196 -17.80 -25.32 17.90
CA GLN A 196 -16.38 -25.67 17.89
C GLN A 196 -15.49 -24.44 17.89
N TYR A 197 -14.30 -24.60 18.45
CA TYR A 197 -13.26 -23.59 18.38
C TYR A 197 -12.53 -23.63 17.02
N PRO A 198 -11.93 -22.51 16.58
CA PRO A 198 -11.18 -22.45 15.34
C PRO A 198 -10.14 -23.57 15.18
N PHE A 199 -9.41 -23.92 16.24
CA PHE A 199 -8.38 -24.96 16.20
C PHE A 199 -8.91 -26.38 15.94
N GLU A 200 -10.22 -26.61 16.11
CA GLU A 200 -10.87 -27.90 15.86
C GLU A 200 -11.34 -28.06 14.40
N LEU A 201 -11.19 -27.00 13.58
CA LEU A 201 -11.65 -26.95 12.19
C LEU A 201 -10.47 -27.04 11.22
N SER A 202 -10.69 -27.66 10.05
CA SER A 202 -9.71 -27.71 8.96
C SER A 202 -9.48 -26.32 8.35
N GLY A 203 -8.37 -26.12 7.62
CA GLY A 203 -8.09 -24.85 6.94
C GLY A 203 -9.22 -24.42 6.00
N GLY A 204 -9.71 -25.34 5.16
CA GLY A 204 -10.85 -25.08 4.27
C GLY A 204 -12.14 -24.75 5.02
N MET A 205 -12.42 -25.40 6.15
CA MET A 205 -13.59 -25.08 6.98
C MET A 205 -13.48 -23.68 7.58
N ARG A 206 -12.31 -23.30 8.10
CA ARG A 206 -12.07 -21.94 8.61
C ARG A 206 -12.28 -20.91 7.52
N GLN A 207 -11.78 -21.15 6.31
CA GLN A 207 -11.95 -20.24 5.19
C GLN A 207 -13.43 -20.05 4.81
N ARG A 208 -14.19 -21.15 4.71
CA ARG A 208 -15.64 -21.12 4.48
C ARG A 208 -16.37 -20.31 5.56
N ILE A 209 -16.00 -20.50 6.83
CA ILE A 209 -16.58 -19.76 7.95
C ILE A 209 -16.24 -18.26 7.86
N VAL A 210 -15.02 -17.89 7.48
CA VAL A 210 -14.65 -16.48 7.25
C VAL A 210 -15.49 -15.87 6.12
N ILE A 211 -15.72 -16.61 5.04
CA ILE A 211 -16.64 -16.19 3.96
C ILE A 211 -18.06 -16.01 4.51
N ALA A 212 -18.57 -16.95 5.30
CA ALA A 212 -19.88 -16.83 5.94
C ALA A 212 -19.99 -15.56 6.81
N ILE A 213 -18.96 -15.27 7.62
CA ILE A 213 -18.90 -14.06 8.45
C ILE A 213 -18.96 -12.80 7.57
N ALA A 214 -18.25 -12.77 6.46
CA ALA A 214 -18.27 -11.64 5.52
C ALA A 214 -19.67 -11.45 4.89
N LEU A 215 -20.39 -12.54 4.65
CA LEU A 215 -21.73 -12.53 4.06
C LEU A 215 -22.86 -12.23 5.05
N CYS A 216 -22.63 -12.34 6.36
CA CYS A 216 -23.65 -12.11 7.39
C CYS A 216 -24.34 -10.74 7.27
N SER A 217 -23.62 -9.72 6.78
CA SER A 217 -24.15 -8.37 6.59
C SER A 217 -24.88 -8.18 5.25
N SER A 218 -25.05 -9.24 4.45
CA SER A 218 -25.60 -9.18 3.08
C SER A 218 -24.95 -8.08 2.24
N PRO A 219 -23.61 -8.10 2.07
CA PRO A 219 -22.89 -7.04 1.38
C PRO A 219 -23.24 -7.02 -0.11
N GLU A 220 -23.07 -5.88 -0.78
CA GLU A 220 -23.10 -5.79 -2.25
C GLU A 220 -21.74 -6.09 -2.88
N ILE A 221 -20.66 -5.89 -2.09
CA ILE A 221 -19.27 -6.07 -2.51
C ILE A 221 -18.55 -7.00 -1.54
N LEU A 222 -17.89 -8.03 -2.08
CA LEU A 222 -17.01 -8.93 -1.34
C LEU A 222 -15.55 -8.68 -1.76
N ILE A 223 -14.69 -8.36 -0.78
CA ILE A 223 -13.25 -8.21 -1.01
C ILE A 223 -12.55 -9.48 -0.50
N CYS A 224 -11.86 -10.17 -1.39
CA CYS A 224 -11.13 -11.38 -1.09
C CYS A 224 -9.62 -11.12 -1.19
N ASP A 225 -8.96 -10.98 -0.04
CA ASP A 225 -7.51 -10.82 0.04
C ASP A 225 -6.83 -12.18 0.23
N GLU A 226 -6.20 -12.69 -0.83
CA GLU A 226 -5.50 -13.98 -0.86
C GLU A 226 -6.33 -15.13 -0.26
N PRO A 227 -7.59 -15.33 -0.69
CA PRO A 227 -8.56 -16.18 0.03
C PRO A 227 -8.25 -17.68 -0.05
N THR A 228 -7.28 -18.08 -0.86
CA THR A 228 -6.87 -19.48 -1.05
C THR A 228 -5.45 -19.75 -0.58
N THR A 229 -4.76 -18.74 -0.02
CA THR A 229 -3.41 -18.91 0.49
C THR A 229 -3.37 -19.95 1.62
N ALA A 230 -2.31 -20.76 1.62
CA ALA A 230 -2.09 -21.85 2.58
C ALA A 230 -3.13 -22.99 2.55
N LEU A 231 -3.94 -23.09 1.49
CA LEU A 231 -4.80 -24.25 1.23
C LEU A 231 -4.15 -25.18 0.21
N ASP A 232 -4.48 -26.46 0.26
CA ASP A 232 -4.11 -27.39 -0.80
C ASP A 232 -4.89 -27.09 -2.09
N VAL A 233 -4.34 -27.53 -3.23
CA VAL A 233 -4.89 -27.26 -4.57
C VAL A 233 -6.36 -27.73 -4.72
N THR A 234 -6.74 -28.82 -4.04
CA THR A 234 -8.11 -29.34 -4.13
C THR A 234 -9.08 -28.45 -3.37
N ILE A 235 -8.72 -28.05 -2.15
CA ILE A 235 -9.55 -27.13 -1.34
C ILE A 235 -9.59 -25.73 -1.97
N GLN A 236 -8.48 -25.25 -2.55
CA GLN A 236 -8.46 -23.99 -3.30
C GLN A 236 -9.53 -23.98 -4.40
N ALA A 237 -9.58 -25.01 -5.25
CA ALA A 237 -10.60 -25.11 -6.29
C ALA A 237 -12.03 -25.07 -5.73
N GLN A 238 -12.28 -25.77 -4.62
CA GLN A 238 -13.60 -25.76 -3.97
C GLN A 238 -13.99 -24.40 -3.39
N ILE A 239 -13.02 -23.63 -2.86
CA ILE A 239 -13.27 -22.28 -2.36
C ILE A 239 -13.57 -21.32 -3.52
N LEU A 240 -12.84 -21.41 -4.63
CA LEU A 240 -13.10 -20.60 -5.82
C LEU A 240 -14.48 -20.90 -6.41
N GLU A 241 -14.85 -22.17 -6.50
CA GLU A 241 -16.18 -22.59 -6.95
C GLU A 241 -17.29 -22.04 -6.03
N LEU A 242 -17.08 -22.11 -4.70
CA LEU A 242 -17.99 -21.53 -3.72
C LEU A 242 -18.16 -20.01 -3.95
N ILE A 243 -17.06 -19.27 -4.10
CA ILE A 243 -17.09 -17.82 -4.32
C ILE A 243 -17.83 -17.50 -5.63
N ASN A 244 -17.56 -18.23 -6.71
CA ASN A 244 -18.25 -18.07 -7.99
C ASN A 244 -19.74 -18.43 -7.94
N LYS A 245 -20.13 -19.40 -7.11
CA LYS A 245 -21.53 -19.71 -6.82
C LYS A 245 -22.19 -18.54 -6.10
N LEU A 246 -21.58 -18.05 -5.03
CA LEU A 246 -22.08 -16.91 -4.24
C LEU A 246 -22.19 -15.62 -5.07
N LYS A 247 -21.20 -15.34 -5.93
CA LYS A 247 -21.21 -14.24 -6.91
C LYS A 247 -22.54 -14.20 -7.67
N ARG A 248 -22.94 -15.35 -8.21
CA ARG A 248 -24.14 -15.51 -9.05
C ARG A 248 -25.42 -15.50 -8.23
N GLU A 249 -25.47 -16.24 -7.12
CA GLU A 249 -26.69 -16.40 -6.32
C GLU A 249 -27.08 -15.11 -5.58
N ARG A 250 -26.09 -14.33 -5.13
CA ARG A 250 -26.30 -13.10 -4.37
C ARG A 250 -26.08 -11.82 -5.17
N ASN A 251 -25.78 -11.93 -6.47
CA ASN A 251 -25.45 -10.80 -7.34
C ASN A 251 -24.35 -9.89 -6.73
N LEU A 252 -23.27 -10.52 -6.25
CA LEU A 252 -22.17 -9.83 -5.58
C LEU A 252 -21.15 -9.30 -6.59
N SER A 253 -20.67 -8.10 -6.34
CA SER A 253 -19.41 -7.63 -6.94
C SER A 253 -18.24 -8.16 -6.14
N ILE A 254 -17.21 -8.68 -6.80
CA ILE A 254 -16.06 -9.30 -6.12
C ILE A 254 -14.78 -8.58 -6.51
N VAL A 255 -14.04 -8.10 -5.51
CA VAL A 255 -12.65 -7.67 -5.67
C VAL A 255 -11.77 -8.80 -5.18
N PHE A 256 -11.10 -9.47 -6.10
CA PHE A 256 -10.25 -10.62 -5.80
C PHE A 256 -8.78 -10.24 -5.91
N ILE A 257 -8.02 -10.41 -4.83
CA ILE A 257 -6.61 -10.08 -4.74
C ILE A 257 -5.83 -11.38 -4.62
N THR A 258 -4.94 -11.64 -5.58
CA THR A 258 -4.05 -12.80 -5.53
C THR A 258 -2.77 -12.57 -6.33
N HIS A 259 -1.73 -13.29 -5.95
CA HIS A 259 -0.50 -13.44 -6.71
C HIS A 259 -0.53 -14.58 -7.75
N ASP A 260 -1.57 -15.42 -7.78
CA ASP A 260 -1.69 -16.56 -8.69
C ASP A 260 -2.53 -16.24 -9.94
N LEU A 261 -1.86 -16.04 -11.09
CA LEU A 261 -2.53 -15.79 -12.38
C LEU A 261 -3.43 -16.93 -12.85
N GLY A 262 -3.16 -18.18 -12.45
CA GLY A 262 -4.02 -19.33 -12.79
C GLY A 262 -5.37 -19.26 -12.08
N VAL A 263 -5.41 -18.68 -10.88
CA VAL A 263 -6.65 -18.39 -10.15
C VAL A 263 -7.41 -17.25 -10.83
N VAL A 264 -6.69 -16.18 -11.21
CA VAL A 264 -7.28 -14.99 -11.86
C VAL A 264 -8.04 -15.39 -13.12
N ALA A 265 -7.48 -16.26 -13.96
CA ALA A 265 -8.10 -16.71 -15.22
C ALA A 265 -9.48 -17.38 -15.06
N ASN A 266 -9.83 -17.86 -13.86
CA ASN A 266 -11.10 -18.54 -13.59
C ASN A 266 -12.11 -17.69 -12.79
N MET A 267 -11.72 -16.49 -12.38
CA MET A 267 -12.48 -15.66 -11.44
C MET A 267 -12.77 -14.25 -11.95
N ALA A 268 -11.81 -13.67 -12.67
CA ALA A 268 -11.83 -12.26 -13.04
C ALA A 268 -12.55 -12.02 -14.37
N ASP A 269 -13.36 -10.96 -14.40
CA ASP A 269 -13.88 -10.37 -15.64
C ASP A 269 -12.92 -9.25 -16.12
N ASP A 270 -12.47 -8.41 -15.16
CA ASP A 270 -11.45 -7.38 -15.35
C ASP A 270 -10.24 -7.65 -14.45
N ILE A 271 -9.04 -7.30 -14.91
CA ILE A 271 -7.78 -7.57 -14.23
C ILE A 271 -6.99 -6.26 -14.07
N ALA A 272 -6.53 -5.98 -12.85
CA ALA A 272 -5.56 -4.94 -12.56
C ALA A 272 -4.23 -5.57 -12.12
N VAL A 273 -3.19 -5.40 -12.93
CA VAL A 273 -1.83 -5.82 -12.59
C VAL A 273 -1.17 -4.70 -11.79
N MET A 274 -0.70 -5.01 -10.59
CA MET A 274 -0.08 -4.05 -9.69
C MET A 274 1.41 -4.35 -9.49
N TYR A 275 2.23 -3.31 -9.51
CA TYR A 275 3.64 -3.38 -9.15
C TYR A 275 4.01 -2.18 -8.28
N ALA A 276 4.76 -2.42 -7.20
CA ALA A 276 5.26 -1.34 -6.33
C ALA A 276 4.16 -0.35 -5.87
N GLY A 277 2.97 -0.87 -5.56
CA GLY A 277 1.82 -0.07 -5.11
C GLY A 277 1.10 0.75 -6.19
N LYS A 278 1.40 0.50 -7.48
CA LYS A 278 0.74 1.16 -8.62
C LYS A 278 0.14 0.13 -9.57
N ILE A 279 -1.04 0.43 -10.11
CA ILE A 279 -1.60 -0.33 -11.24
C ILE A 279 -0.75 0.00 -12.46
N VAL A 280 -0.06 -1.02 -12.98
CA VAL A 280 0.80 -0.89 -14.16
C VAL A 280 0.10 -1.32 -15.43
N GLU A 281 -0.95 -2.13 -15.31
CA GLU A 281 -1.80 -2.54 -16.43
C GLU A 281 -3.21 -2.86 -15.94
N TYR A 282 -4.22 -2.50 -16.73
CA TYR A 282 -5.62 -2.78 -16.43
C TYR A 282 -6.37 -3.10 -17.71
N GLY A 283 -7.17 -4.15 -17.72
CA GLY A 283 -8.01 -4.50 -18.86
C GLY A 283 -8.88 -5.71 -18.59
N LYS A 284 -9.67 -6.10 -19.57
CA LYS A 284 -10.41 -7.36 -19.50
C LYS A 284 -9.46 -8.54 -19.38
N ASP A 285 -9.96 -9.67 -18.86
CA ASP A 285 -9.23 -10.93 -18.81
C ASP A 285 -8.55 -11.27 -20.16
N THR A 286 -9.31 -11.18 -21.25
CA THR A 286 -8.84 -11.44 -22.61
C THR A 286 -7.76 -10.47 -23.08
N GLU A 287 -7.85 -9.20 -22.71
CA GLU A 287 -6.86 -8.18 -23.08
C GLU A 287 -5.54 -8.43 -22.36
N ILE A 288 -5.58 -8.74 -21.07
CA ILE A 288 -4.39 -8.99 -20.25
C ILE A 288 -3.74 -10.34 -20.55
N PHE A 289 -4.52 -11.40 -20.83
CA PHE A 289 -3.95 -12.73 -21.10
C PHE A 289 -3.48 -12.91 -22.55
N TYR A 290 -4.11 -12.25 -23.53
CA TYR A 290 -3.81 -12.48 -24.95
C TYR A 290 -3.12 -11.32 -25.67
N ASP A 291 -3.11 -10.12 -25.11
CA ASP A 291 -2.38 -8.98 -25.67
C ASP A 291 -1.83 -8.02 -24.59
N PRO A 292 -1.16 -8.55 -23.53
CA PRO A 292 -0.55 -7.75 -22.48
C PRO A 292 0.41 -6.70 -23.07
N ARG A 293 0.50 -5.53 -22.45
CA ARG A 293 1.32 -4.40 -22.94
C ARG A 293 2.43 -3.97 -22.01
N HIS A 294 2.32 -4.25 -20.72
CA HIS A 294 3.35 -3.84 -19.78
C HIS A 294 4.45 -4.93 -19.69
N PRO A 295 5.76 -4.57 -19.75
CA PRO A 295 6.85 -5.54 -19.65
C PRO A 295 6.81 -6.42 -18.40
N TYR A 296 6.33 -5.88 -17.27
CA TYR A 296 6.09 -6.67 -16.06
C TYR A 296 5.03 -7.76 -16.27
N THR A 297 3.93 -7.46 -16.96
CA THR A 297 2.87 -8.44 -17.26
C THR A 297 3.39 -9.55 -18.17
N TRP A 298 4.20 -9.20 -19.17
CA TRP A 298 4.91 -10.21 -19.99
C TRP A 298 5.79 -11.12 -19.13
N ALA A 299 6.54 -10.52 -18.21
CA ALA A 299 7.42 -11.26 -17.32
C ALA A 299 6.62 -12.22 -16.40
N LEU A 300 5.48 -11.78 -15.87
CA LEU A 300 4.58 -12.63 -15.07
C LEU A 300 4.03 -13.82 -15.87
N LEU A 301 3.49 -13.57 -17.08
CA LEU A 301 2.96 -14.62 -17.95
C LEU A 301 4.06 -15.59 -18.42
N GLY A 302 5.26 -15.09 -18.68
CA GLY A 302 6.43 -15.89 -19.03
C GLY A 302 6.93 -16.78 -17.87
N SER A 303 6.70 -16.36 -16.62
CA SER A 303 7.04 -17.15 -15.42
C SER A 303 5.99 -18.23 -15.08
N MET A 304 4.82 -18.24 -15.73
CA MET A 304 3.79 -19.26 -15.44
C MET A 304 4.23 -20.66 -15.94
N PRO A 305 4.06 -21.72 -15.13
CA PRO A 305 4.28 -23.09 -15.58
C PRO A 305 3.19 -23.51 -16.58
N ASP A 306 3.59 -24.18 -17.65
CA ASP A 306 2.67 -24.83 -18.59
C ASP A 306 3.11 -26.29 -18.79
N LEU A 307 2.13 -27.19 -18.86
CA LEU A 307 2.33 -28.63 -18.98
C LEU A 307 2.92 -29.02 -20.35
N ASN A 308 2.80 -28.16 -21.36
CA ASN A 308 3.22 -28.44 -22.73
C ASN A 308 4.60 -27.85 -23.06
N THR A 309 5.06 -26.82 -22.34
CA THR A 309 6.36 -26.21 -22.61
C THR A 309 7.50 -26.97 -21.94
N LYS A 310 8.53 -27.34 -22.71
CA LYS A 310 9.79 -27.93 -22.20
C LYS A 310 10.85 -26.88 -21.85
N GLU A 311 10.52 -25.61 -22.05
CA GLU A 311 11.46 -24.49 -21.85
C GLU A 311 11.66 -24.15 -20.37
N GLN A 312 12.81 -23.56 -20.09
CA GLN A 312 13.15 -23.11 -18.74
C GLN A 312 12.34 -21.85 -18.42
N LEU A 313 11.57 -21.89 -17.33
CA LEU A 313 10.83 -20.73 -16.84
C LEU A 313 11.80 -19.57 -16.59
N SER A 314 11.52 -18.43 -17.23
CA SER A 314 12.30 -17.21 -17.04
C SER A 314 11.85 -16.52 -15.76
N ALA A 315 12.77 -16.36 -14.81
CA ALA A 315 12.54 -15.59 -13.60
C ALA A 315 12.79 -14.10 -13.86
N ILE A 316 11.95 -13.24 -13.29
CA ILE A 316 12.12 -11.78 -13.39
C ILE A 316 13.39 -11.37 -12.63
N PRO A 317 14.42 -10.82 -13.30
CA PRO A 317 15.70 -10.53 -12.67
C PRO A 317 15.58 -9.45 -11.59
N GLY A 318 16.54 -9.44 -10.67
CA GLY A 318 16.64 -8.45 -9.59
C GLY A 318 15.58 -8.61 -8.49
N THR A 319 15.56 -7.65 -7.56
CA THR A 319 14.63 -7.59 -6.43
C THR A 319 13.64 -6.43 -6.60
N PRO A 320 12.41 -6.53 -6.10
CA PRO A 320 11.49 -5.40 -6.04
C PRO A 320 12.14 -4.17 -5.35
N PRO A 321 11.79 -2.94 -5.77
CA PRO A 321 12.34 -1.73 -5.18
C PRO A 321 11.90 -1.55 -3.73
N ASN A 322 12.73 -0.91 -2.92
CA ASN A 322 12.37 -0.54 -1.55
C ASN A 322 11.42 0.66 -1.58
N MET A 323 10.15 0.43 -1.23
CA MET A 323 9.12 1.47 -1.26
C MET A 323 9.23 2.50 -0.12
N LEU A 324 10.15 2.33 0.84
CA LEU A 324 10.52 3.42 1.77
C LEU A 324 11.29 4.54 1.07
N LEU A 325 11.98 4.21 -0.04
CA LEU A 325 12.72 5.13 -0.88
C LEU A 325 12.30 4.87 -2.34
N PRO A 326 11.07 5.26 -2.72
CA PRO A 326 10.53 4.93 -4.02
C PRO A 326 11.41 5.52 -5.14
N PRO A 327 11.59 4.79 -6.27
CA PRO A 327 12.32 5.31 -7.41
C PRO A 327 11.62 6.54 -7.98
N LYS A 328 12.41 7.45 -8.57
CA LYS A 328 11.92 8.72 -9.12
C LYS A 328 11.00 8.52 -10.33
N GLY A 329 11.40 7.63 -11.25
CA GLY A 329 10.65 7.28 -12.45
C GLY A 329 9.80 6.01 -12.27
N ASP A 330 9.70 5.21 -13.32
CA ASP A 330 9.04 3.91 -13.27
C ASP A 330 9.72 2.96 -12.27
N ALA A 331 8.90 2.33 -11.43
CA ALA A 331 9.37 1.40 -10.42
C ALA A 331 9.86 0.08 -11.00
N PHE A 332 9.39 -0.30 -12.20
CA PHE A 332 9.82 -1.52 -12.87
C PHE A 332 11.09 -1.33 -13.72
N ALA A 333 11.48 -0.09 -14.03
CA ALA A 333 12.67 0.24 -14.81
C ALA A 333 13.95 -0.54 -14.45
N PRO A 334 14.33 -0.73 -13.15
CA PRO A 334 15.55 -1.47 -12.80
C PRO A 334 15.53 -2.96 -13.15
N ARG A 335 14.35 -3.50 -13.43
CA ARG A 335 14.12 -4.92 -13.75
C ARG A 335 13.59 -5.14 -15.16
N ASN A 336 13.29 -4.05 -15.88
CA ASN A 336 12.90 -4.09 -17.27
C ASN A 336 14.16 -4.15 -18.15
N ALA A 337 14.32 -5.23 -18.91
CA ALA A 337 15.44 -5.40 -19.85
C ALA A 337 15.44 -4.35 -20.98
N HIS A 338 14.29 -3.71 -21.21
CA HIS A 338 14.06 -2.75 -22.28
C HIS A 338 13.80 -1.33 -21.75
N ALA A 339 14.16 -1.05 -20.48
CA ALA A 339 13.95 0.28 -19.88
C ALA A 339 14.60 1.39 -20.73
N LEU A 340 13.81 2.43 -21.02
CA LEU A 340 14.26 3.65 -21.66
C LEU A 340 14.88 4.59 -20.62
N ALA A 341 15.67 5.57 -21.07
CA ALA A 341 16.26 6.57 -20.16
C ALA A 341 15.18 7.34 -19.38
N ILE A 342 14.05 7.63 -20.03
CA ILE A 342 12.92 8.34 -19.43
C ILE A 342 12.27 7.55 -18.27
N ASP A 343 12.34 6.20 -18.29
CA ASP A 343 11.83 5.36 -17.19
C ASP A 343 12.56 5.63 -15.87
N GLN A 344 13.79 6.13 -15.89
CA GLN A 344 14.52 6.48 -14.66
C GLN A 344 14.16 7.87 -14.14
N GLU A 345 13.59 8.72 -14.99
CA GLU A 345 13.36 10.13 -14.70
C GLU A 345 11.91 10.45 -14.36
N MET A 346 10.96 9.79 -15.05
CA MET A 346 9.53 10.08 -14.93
C MET A 346 8.69 8.80 -14.95
N GLN A 347 7.63 8.79 -14.16
CA GLN A 347 6.63 7.73 -14.19
C GLN A 347 5.87 7.78 -15.53
N PRO A 348 5.68 6.65 -16.23
CA PRO A 348 4.84 6.59 -17.41
C PRO A 348 3.38 6.95 -17.08
N PRO A 349 2.70 7.73 -17.94
CA PRO A 349 1.26 7.92 -17.84
C PRO A 349 0.53 6.61 -18.17
N PHE A 350 -0.76 6.54 -17.82
CA PHE A 350 -1.59 5.39 -18.15
C PHE A 350 -2.06 5.51 -19.60
N PHE A 351 -1.32 4.89 -20.52
CA PHE A 351 -1.62 4.93 -21.95
C PHE A 351 -2.84 4.07 -22.26
N GLU A 352 -3.74 4.60 -23.07
CA GLU A 352 -4.91 3.88 -23.60
C GLU A 352 -4.47 2.96 -24.75
N VAL A 353 -4.82 1.68 -24.64
CA VAL A 353 -4.59 0.62 -25.64
C VAL A 353 -5.91 0.32 -26.37
N SER A 354 -6.99 0.21 -25.60
CA SER A 354 -8.39 0.12 -26.03
C SER A 354 -9.26 0.91 -25.04
N PRO A 355 -10.55 1.12 -25.31
CA PRO A 355 -11.46 1.75 -24.34
C PRO A 355 -11.54 1.03 -22.98
N THR A 356 -11.13 -0.24 -22.91
CA THR A 356 -11.10 -1.03 -21.67
C THR A 356 -9.70 -1.41 -21.22
N HIS A 357 -8.65 -1.20 -22.02
CA HIS A 357 -7.28 -1.64 -21.74
C HIS A 357 -6.31 -0.47 -21.67
N PHE A 358 -5.54 -0.41 -20.58
CA PHE A 358 -4.59 0.64 -20.28
C PHE A 358 -3.30 0.06 -19.71
N ALA A 359 -2.16 0.69 -20.01
CA ALA A 359 -0.87 0.30 -19.44
C ALA A 359 0.01 1.52 -19.14
N ALA A 360 0.67 1.50 -17.99
CA ALA A 360 1.65 2.51 -17.58
C ALA A 360 3.06 2.12 -18.03
N THR A 361 3.36 2.20 -19.33
CA THR A 361 4.72 2.00 -19.86
C THR A 361 5.07 3.03 -20.94
N TRP A 362 6.29 3.56 -20.90
CA TRP A 362 6.79 4.45 -21.96
C TRP A 362 6.95 3.75 -23.31
N ASP A 363 6.95 2.41 -23.35
CA ASP A 363 7.00 1.62 -24.59
C ASP A 363 5.82 1.90 -25.53
N LEU A 364 4.68 2.36 -24.98
CA LEU A 364 3.50 2.72 -25.77
C LEU A 364 3.55 4.16 -26.32
N HIS A 365 4.54 4.97 -25.92
CA HIS A 365 4.70 6.32 -26.44
C HIS A 365 5.02 6.29 -27.95
N PRO A 366 4.46 7.15 -28.81
CA PRO A 366 4.68 7.10 -30.26
C PRO A 366 6.15 7.09 -30.70
N GLU A 367 7.02 7.80 -29.98
CA GLU A 367 8.46 7.89 -30.26
C GLU A 367 9.31 6.76 -29.66
N ALA A 368 8.73 5.89 -28.82
CA ALA A 368 9.45 4.75 -28.29
C ALA A 368 9.89 3.78 -29.40
N PRO A 369 11.01 3.06 -29.25
CA PRO A 369 11.37 2.00 -30.20
C PRO A 369 10.31 0.90 -30.24
N ASP A 370 10.19 0.23 -31.39
CA ASP A 370 9.36 -0.96 -31.49
C ASP A 370 9.94 -2.06 -30.60
N LEU A 371 9.08 -2.64 -29.78
CA LEU A 371 9.42 -3.68 -28.82
C LEU A 371 8.56 -4.92 -29.07
N HIS A 372 9.19 -6.07 -28.94
CA HIS A 372 8.55 -7.38 -29.09
C HIS A 372 8.44 -8.06 -27.74
N ALA A 373 7.30 -8.71 -27.49
CA ALA A 373 7.13 -9.52 -26.29
C ALA A 373 8.09 -10.73 -26.33
N PRO A 374 8.46 -11.30 -25.17
CA PRO A 374 9.31 -12.49 -25.14
C PRO A 374 8.71 -13.66 -25.93
N GLU A 375 9.53 -14.38 -26.69
CA GLU A 375 9.08 -15.47 -27.59
C GLU A 375 8.20 -16.51 -26.87
N ILE A 376 8.57 -16.91 -25.66
CA ILE A 376 7.78 -17.84 -24.84
C ILE A 376 6.35 -17.35 -24.57
N VAL A 377 6.16 -16.04 -24.39
CA VAL A 377 4.83 -15.44 -24.16
C VAL A 377 4.04 -15.43 -25.47
N VAL A 378 4.67 -15.06 -26.58
CA VAL A 378 4.05 -15.03 -27.92
C VAL A 378 3.59 -16.42 -28.34
N GLU A 379 4.44 -17.43 -28.21
CA GLU A 379 4.10 -18.81 -28.58
C GLU A 379 2.94 -19.36 -27.74
N ARG A 380 2.95 -19.13 -26.42
CA ARG A 380 1.87 -19.54 -25.53
C ARG A 380 0.53 -18.88 -25.89
N ILE A 381 0.56 -17.58 -26.12
CA ILE A 381 -0.64 -16.83 -26.53
C ILE A 381 -1.14 -17.34 -27.88
N LYS A 382 -0.24 -17.62 -28.83
CA LYS A 382 -0.60 -18.19 -30.12
C LYS A 382 -1.30 -19.54 -29.97
N GLU A 383 -0.73 -20.47 -29.20
CA GLU A 383 -1.37 -21.76 -28.94
C GLU A 383 -2.72 -21.62 -28.23
N ALA A 384 -2.83 -20.69 -27.30
CA ALA A 384 -4.06 -20.43 -26.58
C ALA A 384 -5.16 -19.86 -27.50
N LEU A 385 -4.81 -18.93 -28.39
CA LEU A 385 -5.72 -18.36 -29.40
C LEU A 385 -6.06 -19.36 -30.51
N GLU A 386 -5.19 -20.29 -30.86
CA GLU A 386 -5.52 -21.38 -31.77
C GLU A 386 -6.60 -22.30 -31.18
N LYS A 387 -6.57 -22.51 -29.86
CA LYS A 387 -7.58 -23.29 -29.12
C LYS A 387 -8.87 -22.49 -28.89
N ASN A 388 -8.77 -21.18 -28.69
CA ASN A 388 -9.91 -20.29 -28.47
C ASN A 388 -9.81 -18.98 -29.28
N PRO A 389 -10.15 -19.01 -30.58
CA PRO A 389 -10.00 -17.83 -31.45
C PRO A 389 -10.89 -16.65 -31.07
N GLU A 390 -12.03 -16.90 -30.42
CA GLU A 390 -12.99 -15.86 -30.01
C GLU A 390 -12.47 -14.97 -28.87
N ALA A 391 -11.42 -15.42 -28.17
CA ALA A 391 -10.81 -14.68 -27.08
C ALA A 391 -9.80 -13.61 -27.54
N ALA A 392 -9.54 -13.50 -28.85
CA ALA A 392 -8.60 -12.51 -29.38
C ALA A 392 -9.13 -11.07 -29.17
N PRO A 393 -8.39 -10.19 -28.48
CA PRO A 393 -8.80 -8.81 -28.27
C PRO A 393 -8.66 -7.97 -29.55
N THR A 394 -9.33 -6.81 -29.58
CA THR A 394 -9.30 -5.86 -30.70
C THR A 394 -8.78 -4.49 -30.24
N PRO A 395 -7.45 -4.36 -30.04
CA PRO A 395 -6.88 -3.12 -29.53
C PRO A 395 -6.98 -1.99 -30.57
N THR A 396 -7.17 -0.77 -30.10
CA THR A 396 -7.11 0.43 -30.96
C THR A 396 -5.68 0.86 -31.24
N ASN A 397 -4.79 0.64 -30.26
CA ASN A 397 -3.36 0.88 -30.38
C ASN A 397 -2.62 -0.44 -30.68
N MET A 398 -2.11 -0.56 -31.91
CA MET A 398 -1.35 -1.74 -32.33
C MET A 398 0.14 -1.69 -31.95
N LYS A 399 0.63 -0.60 -31.34
CA LYS A 399 2.05 -0.47 -30.99
C LYS A 399 2.47 -1.55 -29.98
N ASN A 400 3.49 -2.33 -30.32
CA ASN A 400 4.01 -3.44 -29.50
C ASN A 400 2.95 -4.51 -29.15
N SER A 401 1.87 -4.60 -29.94
CA SER A 401 0.85 -5.67 -29.78
C SER A 401 1.42 -7.01 -30.23
N ILE A 402 1.16 -8.06 -29.44
CA ILE A 402 1.54 -9.44 -29.75
C ILE A 402 0.76 -9.93 -30.99
N LEU A 403 -0.43 -9.38 -31.24
CA LEU A 403 -1.27 -9.73 -32.38
C LEU A 403 -0.63 -9.40 -33.74
N ASN A 404 0.33 -8.46 -33.79
CA ASN A 404 1.06 -8.15 -35.02
C ASN A 404 1.91 -9.33 -35.51
N GLU A 405 2.34 -10.20 -34.61
CA GLU A 405 3.25 -11.32 -34.90
C GLU A 405 2.48 -12.54 -35.41
N LEU A 406 1.26 -12.73 -34.92
CA LEU A 406 0.33 -13.78 -35.37
C LEU A 406 -0.02 -13.67 -36.86
N GLY A 407 -0.05 -12.45 -37.41
CA GLY A 407 -0.40 -12.18 -38.80
C GLY A 407 0.74 -12.39 -39.82
N LYS A 408 2.01 -12.43 -39.39
CA LYS A 408 3.18 -12.41 -40.30
C LYS A 408 3.45 -13.77 -40.99
N GLU A 409 3.04 -14.90 -40.40
CA GLU A 409 3.31 -16.23 -40.98
C GLU A 409 2.30 -16.69 -42.04
N LYS A 410 1.06 -16.20 -42.06
CA LYS A 410 0.10 -16.58 -43.13
C LYS A 410 0.59 -16.21 -44.54
N LYS A 411 1.58 -15.29 -44.67
CA LYS A 411 2.19 -14.93 -45.96
C LYS A 411 3.41 -15.79 -46.34
N SER A 412 4.05 -16.53 -45.43
CA SER A 412 5.25 -17.34 -45.77
C SER A 412 4.90 -18.74 -46.30
N ASN A 413 3.76 -19.31 -45.88
CA ASN A 413 3.30 -20.64 -46.36
C ASN A 413 2.63 -20.62 -47.75
N GLY A 414 2.44 -19.45 -48.37
CA GLY A 414 1.84 -19.29 -49.71
C GLY A 414 2.83 -19.40 -50.89
N ARG A 415 4.15 -19.52 -50.66
CA ARG A 415 5.17 -19.46 -51.73
C ARG A 415 5.92 -20.77 -52.02
N LYS A 416 5.62 -21.88 -51.34
CA LYS A 416 6.34 -23.17 -51.51
C LYS A 416 5.55 -24.27 -52.24
N LYS A 417 4.47 -23.96 -52.97
CA LYS A 417 3.66 -24.99 -53.66
C LYS A 417 3.58 -24.93 -55.18
N ASN A 418 4.37 -24.10 -55.86
CA ASN A 418 4.47 -24.09 -57.33
C ASN A 418 5.94 -24.21 -57.74
N GLU A 419 6.53 -25.40 -57.61
CA GLU A 419 7.75 -25.79 -58.32
C GLU A 419 7.92 -27.32 -58.24
N ARG A 420 6.96 -28.03 -58.83
CA ARG A 420 7.12 -29.39 -59.38
C ARG A 420 6.11 -29.53 -60.51
N ASP A 421 6.57 -29.24 -61.72
CA ASP A 421 6.13 -29.86 -62.97
C ASP A 421 7.36 -29.97 -63.88
#